data_AF-A0A380DPC7-F1
#
_entry.id   AF-A0A380DPC7-F1
#
_cell.length_a   1.000
_cell.length_b   1.000
_cell.length_c   1.000
_cell.angle_alpha   90.00
_cell.angle_beta   90.00
_cell.angle_gamma   90.00
#
_symmetry.space_group_name_H-M   'P 1'
#
loop_
_entity.id
_entity.type
_entity.pdbx_description
1 polymer ?
#
loop_
_entity_poly.entity_id
_entity_poly.type
_entity_poly.pdbx_seq_one_letter_code
_entity_poly.pdbx_strand_id
1 'polypeptide(L)' 'MKKQDISVKTVVAIGIGAAVFVILGRFVVIPTGFPNTNIETSYAFLALISAIFGAFLLV' A
#
# COMPACT_ATOMS: atom_id res chain seq x y z
N MET A 1 -13.45 0.03 31.27
CA MET A 1 -12.96 0.45 29.93
C MET A 1 -11.53 -0.06 29.78
N LYS A 2 -11.25 -1.02 28.88
CA LYS A 2 -9.88 -1.50 28.61
C LYS A 2 -9.18 -0.48 27.71
N LYS A 3 -8.18 0.23 28.25
CA LYS A 3 -7.32 1.12 27.49
C LYS A 3 -6.49 0.25 26.54
N GLN A 4 -6.84 0.23 25.26
CA GLN A 4 -6.02 -0.40 24.24
C GLN A 4 -4.84 0.53 24.00
N ASP A 5 -3.71 0.25 24.65
CA ASP A 5 -2.47 0.95 24.35
C ASP A 5 -2.06 0.57 22.93
N ILE A 6 -2.26 1.51 22.00
CA ILE A 6 -1.86 1.34 20.61
C ILE A 6 -0.34 1.21 20.62
N SER A 7 0.16 0.01 20.31
CA SER A 7 1.58 -0.27 20.36
C SER A 7 2.31 0.61 19.33
N VAL A 8 3.39 1.25 19.75
CA VAL A 8 4.24 2.07 18.88
C VAL A 8 4.69 1.27 17.65
N LYS A 9 4.92 -0.04 17.80
CA LYS A 9 5.27 -0.94 16.69
C LYS A 9 4.16 -1.03 15.63
N THR A 10 2.90 -1.03 16.05
CA THR A 10 1.73 -1.04 15.14
C THR A 10 1.65 0.27 14.37
N VAL A 11 1.87 1.40 15.04
CA VAL A 11 1.88 2.72 14.39
C VAL A 11 3.02 2.83 13.38
N VAL A 12 4.21 2.35 13.73
CA VAL A 12 5.38 2.31 12.83
C VAL A 12 5.11 1.40 11.63
N ALA A 13 4.50 0.22 11.82
CA ALA A 13 4.15 -0.69 10.74
C ALA A 13 3.16 -0.05 9.74
N ILE A 14 2.13 0.64 10.24
CA ILE A 14 1.17 1.37 9.39
C ILE A 14 1.87 2.52 8.65
N GLY A 15 2.74 3.27 9.33
CA GLY A 15 3.50 4.37 8.72
C GLY A 15 4.43 3.92 7.59
N ILE A 16 5.12 2.78 7.76
CA ILE A 16 5.99 2.22 6.72
C ILE A 16 5.16 1.78 5.50
N GLY A 17 4.06 1.07 5.71
CA GLY A 17 3.17 0.65 4.62
C GLY A 17 2.60 1.84 3.83
N ALA A 18 2.17 2.88 4.55
CA ALA A 18 1.64 4.10 3.93
C ALA A 18 2.71 4.87 3.13
N ALA A 19 3.93 4.99 3.66
CA ALA A 19 5.03 5.67 2.97
C ALA A 19 5.39 4.95 1.65
N VAL A 20 5.48 3.62 1.67
CA VAL A 20 5.77 2.82 0.47
C VAL A 20 4.66 2.97 -0.58
N PHE A 21 3.38 2.90 -0.17
CA PHE A 21 2.25 3.06 -1.10
C PHE A 21 2.24 4.42 -1.80
N VAL A 22 2.53 5.50 -1.06
CA VAL A 22 2.58 6.87 -1.60
C VAL A 22 3.74 7.05 -2.58
N ILE A 23 4.91 6.48 -2.29
CA ILE A 23 6.08 6.57 -3.17
C ILE A 23 5.81 5.83 -4.49
N LEU A 24 5.22 4.64 -4.44
CA LEU A 24 4.86 3.90 -5.66
C LEU A 24 3.84 4.66 -6.50
N GLY A 25 2.78 5.17 -5.87
CA GLY A 25 1.75 5.96 -6.56
C GLY A 25 2.24 7.29 -7.13
N ARG A 26 3.38 7.81 -6.66
CA ARG A 26 3.94 9.09 -7.14
C ARG A 26 5.08 8.93 -8.14
N PHE A 27 5.95 7.94 -7.95
CA PHE A 27 7.22 7.84 -8.68
C PHE A 27 7.29 6.67 -9.65
N VAL A 28 6.36 5.73 -9.55
CA VAL A 28 6.31 4.54 -10.43
C VAL A 28 4.97 4.51 -11.16
N VAL A 29 4.58 5.67 -11.67
CA VAL A 29 3.51 5.80 -12.65
C VAL A 29 4.19 5.87 -14.00
N ILE A 30 4.11 4.78 -14.76
CA ILE A 30 4.73 4.72 -16.08
C ILE A 30 3.68 5.19 -17.08
N PRO A 31 3.84 6.38 -17.70
CA PRO A 31 2.96 6.82 -18.77
C PRO A 31 3.22 5.93 -19.99
N THR A 32 2.21 5.18 -20.45
CA THR A 32 2.41 4.15 -21.49
C THR A 32 2.45 4.68 -22.91
N GLY A 33 2.70 5.98 -23.10
CA GLY A 33 2.70 6.62 -24.41
C GLY A 33 1.32 6.75 -25.06
N PHE A 34 0.26 6.22 -24.43
CA PHE A 34 -1.14 6.43 -24.81
C PHE A 34 -1.81 7.42 -23.86
N PRO A 35 -2.59 8.40 -24.37
CA PRO A 35 -3.26 9.37 -23.53
C PRO A 35 -4.18 8.68 -22.52
N ASN A 36 -4.13 9.14 -21.27
CA ASN A 36 -4.98 8.70 -20.17
C ASN A 36 -4.81 7.22 -19.75
N THR A 37 -3.74 6.54 -20.18
CA THR A 37 -3.38 5.20 -19.70
C THR A 37 -2.11 5.29 -18.88
N ASN A 38 -2.27 5.21 -17.56
CA ASN A 38 -1.17 5.21 -16.61
C ASN A 38 -1.08 3.82 -15.99
N ILE A 39 0.09 3.19 -16.04
CA ILE A 39 0.32 1.96 -15.29
C ILE A 39 0.62 2.38 -13.85
N GLU A 40 -0.39 2.23 -13.02
CA GLU A 40 -0.32 2.50 -11.59
C GLU A 40 0.24 1.27 -10.87
N THR A 41 1.52 1.32 -10.50
CA THR A 41 2.16 0.25 -9.71
C THR A 41 1.63 0.15 -8.28
N SER A 42 0.84 1.12 -7.81
CA SER A 42 0.05 1.01 -6.57
C SER A 42 -0.83 -0.23 -6.55
N TYR A 43 -1.46 -0.57 -7.68
CA TYR A 43 -2.28 -1.79 -7.80
C TYR A 43 -1.43 -3.06 -7.73
N ALA A 44 -0.23 -3.04 -8.31
CA ALA A 44 0.70 -4.17 -8.23
C ALA A 44 1.19 -4.39 -6.78
N PHE A 45 1.41 -3.32 -6.02
CA PHE A 45 1.76 -3.40 -4.61
C PHE A 45 0.63 -3.96 -3.76
N LEU A 46 -0.61 -3.50 -3.97
CA LEU A 46 -1.78 -4.08 -3.30
C LEU A 46 -1.93 -5.58 -3.62
N ALA A 47 -1.71 -5.98 -4.87
CA ALA A 47 -1.74 -7.38 -5.28
C ALA A 47 -0.64 -8.21 -4.59
N LEU A 48 0.57 -7.67 -4.44
CA LEU A 48 1.67 -8.33 -3.73
C LEU A 48 1.38 -8.48 -2.23
N ILE A 49 0.89 -7.42 -1.57
CA ILE A 49 0.49 -7.47 -0.16
C ILE A 49 -0.66 -8.47 0.03
N SER A 50 -1.63 -8.51 -0.88
CA SER A 50 -2.69 -9.52 -0.90
C SER A 50 -2.14 -10.96 -1.06
N ALA A 51 -1.11 -11.16 -1.88
CA ALA A 51 -0.49 -12.46 -2.06
C ALA A 51 0.29 -12.93 -0.83
N ILE A 52 0.98 -12.02 -0.13
CA ILE A 52 1.80 -12.33 1.05
C ILE A 52 0.95 -12.51 2.31
N PHE A 53 -0.07 -11.67 2.50
CA PHE A 53 -0.91 -11.68 3.71
C PHE A 53 -2.27 -12.37 3.53
N GLY A 54 -2.58 -12.83 2.32
CA GLY A 54 -3.84 -13.49 1.95
C GLY A 54 -4.96 -12.50 1.62
N ALA A 55 -5.81 -12.87 0.66
CA ALA A 55 -6.98 -12.09 0.24
C ALA A 55 -7.99 -11.81 1.37
N PHE A 56 -7.94 -12.58 2.45
CA PHE A 56 -8.88 -12.50 3.57
C PHE A 56 -8.63 -11.31 4.52
N LEU A 57 -7.47 -10.65 4.47
CA LEU A 57 -7.13 -9.56 5.39
C LEU A 57 -7.40 -8.16 4.82
N LEU A 58 -7.68 -8.02 3.52
CA LEU A 58 -7.74 -6.71 2.83
C LEU A 58 -9.13 -6.37 2.22
N VAL A 59 -10.17 -7.19 2.45
CA VAL A 59 -11.56 -6.95 1.99
C VAL A 59 -12.47 -6.61 3.15
#